data_AF-A0A841NB43-F1
#
_entry.id   AF-A0A841NB43-F1
#
_cell.length_a   1.000
_cell.length_b   1.000
_cell.length_c   1.000
_cell.angle_alpha   90.00
_cell.angle_beta   90.00
_cell.angle_gamma   90.00
#
_symmetry.space_group_name_H-M   'P 1'
#
loop_
_entity.id
_entity.type
_entity.pdbx_description
1 polymer ?
#
loop_
_entity_poly.entity_id
_entity_poly.type
_entity_poly.pdbx_seq_one_letter_code
_entity_poly.pdbx_strand_id
1 'polypeptide(L)'
;MKKRIKNFSFILLGVLVLIFILNNYIKYKNPFYEVLWISDAPGASERFVTFTPVLKSNPSIKLGETVGADHAKLYFEDVDSDGEKEAIIETKTFLNFDDMTTPEKHILKCTKNKTGKLKFIETI
;
A
#
# COMPACT_ATOMS: atom_id res chain seq x y z
N MET A 1 -48.60 -9.52 -2.95
CA MET A 1 -47.36 -9.11 -3.65
C MET A 1 -46.27 -8.80 -2.63
N LYS A 2 -45.34 -9.72 -2.33
CA LYS A 2 -44.23 -9.48 -1.36
C LYS A 2 -42.94 -10.27 -1.65
N LYS A 3 -42.71 -10.66 -2.91
CA LYS A 3 -41.54 -11.49 -3.32
C LYS A 3 -40.45 -10.73 -4.10
N ARG A 4 -40.66 -9.47 -4.51
CA ARG A 4 -39.69 -8.71 -5.32
C ARG A 4 -38.58 -8.00 -4.54
N ILE A 5 -38.74 -7.77 -3.24
CA ILE A 5 -37.78 -6.97 -2.44
C ILE A 5 -36.53 -7.78 -2.07
N LYS A 6 -36.63 -9.10 -1.88
CA LYS A 6 -35.49 -9.94 -1.48
C LYS A 6 -34.38 -9.97 -2.54
N ASN A 7 -34.73 -10.03 -3.83
CA ASN A 7 -33.75 -10.12 -4.91
C ASN A 7 -32.95 -8.81 -5.10
N PHE A 8 -33.58 -7.66 -4.85
CA PHE A 8 -32.89 -6.36 -4.94
C PHE A 8 -31.81 -6.22 -3.85
N SER A 9 -32.08 -6.73 -2.64
CA SER A 9 -31.11 -6.73 -1.54
C SER A 9 -29.85 -7.54 -1.85
N PHE A 10 -29.99 -8.72 -2.45
CA PHE A 10 -28.84 -9.56 -2.83
C PHE A 10 -28.01 -8.95 -3.98
N ILE A 11 -28.66 -8.31 -4.94
CA ILE A 11 -27.96 -7.61 -6.03
C ILE A 11 -27.15 -6.44 -5.47
N LEU A 12 -27.78 -5.62 -4.62
CA LEU A 12 -27.09 -4.48 -3.98
C LEU A 12 -25.89 -4.95 -3.14
N LEU A 13 -26.06 -6.00 -2.34
CA LEU A 13 -24.98 -6.59 -1.56
C LEU A 13 -23.84 -7.08 -2.48
N GLY A 14 -24.18 -7.77 -3.58
CA GLY A 14 -23.20 -8.23 -4.57
C GLY A 14 -22.41 -7.08 -5.20
N VAL A 15 -23.06 -5.97 -5.54
CA VAL A 15 -22.42 -4.77 -6.08
C VAL A 15 -21.46 -4.14 -5.05
N LEU A 16 -21.88 -4.03 -3.79
CA LEU A 16 -21.03 -3.47 -2.73
C LEU A 16 -19.79 -4.33 -2.48
N VAL A 17 -19.95 -5.66 -2.46
CA VAL A 17 -18.82 -6.59 -2.34
C VAL A 17 -17.87 -6.47 -3.52
N LEU A 18 -18.40 -6.36 -4.75
CA LEU A 18 -17.58 -6.18 -5.95
C LEU A 18 -16.79 -4.87 -5.91
N ILE A 19 -17.44 -3.76 -5.52
CA ILE A 19 -16.79 -2.45 -5.35
C ILE A 19 -15.67 -2.55 -4.31
N PHE A 20 -15.93 -3.20 -3.18
CA PHE A 20 -14.93 -3.40 -2.14
C PHE A 20 -13.71 -4.19 -2.64
N ILE A 21 -13.92 -5.29 -3.38
CA ILE A 21 -12.83 -6.08 -3.97
C ILE A 21 -12.03 -5.27 -4.98
N LEU A 22 -12.70 -4.54 -5.88
CA LEU A 22 -12.06 -3.70 -6.88
C LEU A 22 -11.23 -2.59 -6.24
N ASN A 23 -11.76 -1.92 -5.22
CA ASN A 23 -11.05 -0.86 -4.51
C ASN A 23 -9.78 -1.38 -3.84
N ASN A 24 -9.87 -2.53 -3.16
CA ASN A 24 -8.69 -3.19 -2.58
C ASN A 24 -7.67 -3.57 -3.66
N TYR A 25 -8.11 -4.16 -4.77
CA TYR A 25 -7.22 -4.51 -5.88
C TYR A 25 -6.46 -3.28 -6.43
N ILE A 26 -7.14 -2.15 -6.61
CA ILE A 26 -6.53 -0.90 -7.08
C ILE A 26 -5.55 -0.31 -6.06
N LYS A 27 -5.86 -0.43 -4.77
CA LYS A 27 -5.03 0.09 -3.67
C LYS A 27 -3.70 -0.66 -3.54
N TYR A 28 -3.68 -1.98 -3.75
CA TYR A 28 -2.45 -2.79 -3.63
C TYR A 28 -1.68 -2.96 -4.95
N LYS A 29 -2.24 -2.54 -6.09
CA LYS A 29 -1.54 -2.59 -7.37
C LYS A 29 -0.49 -1.48 -7.45
N ASN A 30 0.78 -1.88 -7.57
CA ASN A 30 1.90 -0.95 -7.78
C ASN A 30 1.70 -0.12 -9.07
N PRO A 31 1.54 1.22 -8.97
CA PRO A 31 1.38 2.09 -10.12
C PRO A 31 2.72 2.37 -10.84
N PHE A 32 3.85 2.08 -10.21
CA PHE A 32 5.19 2.37 -10.73
C PHE A 32 5.76 1.17 -11.50
N TYR A 33 5.58 1.14 -12.81
CA TYR A 33 5.92 -0.01 -13.66
C TYR A 33 7.41 -0.38 -13.67
N GLU A 34 8.31 0.59 -13.46
CA GLU A 34 9.76 0.41 -13.41
C GLU A 34 10.29 0.04 -12.01
N VAL A 35 9.41 -0.03 -11.01
CA VAL A 35 9.81 -0.19 -9.62
C VAL A 35 9.36 -1.55 -9.12
N LEU A 36 10.26 -2.26 -8.45
CA LEU A 36 9.93 -3.41 -7.62
C LEU A 36 10.07 -3.01 -6.15
N TRP A 37 9.15 -3.48 -5.32
CA TRP A 37 9.24 -3.34 -3.87
C TRP A 37 9.63 -4.69 -3.30
N ILE A 38 10.89 -4.81 -2.87
CA ILE A 38 11.39 -6.02 -2.23
C ILE A 38 10.96 -5.97 -0.77
N SER A 39 10.17 -6.95 -0.35
CA SER A 39 9.83 -7.18 1.05
C SER A 39 10.85 -8.10 1.71
N ASP A 40 11.29 -7.74 2.92
CA ASP A 40 12.14 -8.57 3.76
C ASP A 40 11.67 -8.49 5.22
N ALA A 41 11.93 -9.53 6.02
CA ALA A 41 11.62 -9.58 7.44
C ALA A 41 12.93 -9.72 8.23
N PRO A 42 13.66 -8.62 8.45
CA PRO A 42 14.95 -8.67 9.14
C PRO A 42 14.74 -9.04 10.61
N GLY A 43 14.81 -10.34 10.88
CA GLY A 43 14.48 -10.96 12.16
C GLY A 43 14.08 -12.42 11.97
N ALA A 44 13.92 -13.16 13.07
CA ALA A 44 13.47 -14.56 13.01
C ALA A 44 11.95 -14.70 12.85
N SER A 45 11.20 -13.59 12.70
CA SER A 45 9.74 -13.60 12.60
C SER A 45 9.22 -12.53 11.64
N GLU A 46 8.04 -12.75 11.07
CA GLU A 46 7.29 -11.81 10.21
C GLU A 46 6.67 -10.64 11.00
N ARG A 47 7.16 -10.38 12.21
CA ARG A 47 6.67 -9.28 13.05
C ARG A 47 7.12 -7.93 12.52
N PHE A 48 8.37 -7.80 12.07
CA PHE A 48 8.87 -6.55 11.50
C PHE A 48 9.15 -6.79 10.02
N VAL A 49 8.45 -6.07 9.15
CA VAL A 49 8.58 -6.22 7.69
C VAL A 49 9.06 -4.90 7.11
N THR A 50 10.08 -5.00 6.28
CA THR A 50 10.68 -3.89 5.54
C THR A 50 10.35 -3.99 4.07
N PHE A 51 10.29 -2.85 3.41
CA PHE A 51 10.13 -2.71 1.97
C PHE A 51 11.23 -1.82 1.41
N THR A 52 11.88 -2.27 0.34
CA THR A 52 12.89 -1.49 -0.37
C THR A 52 12.46 -1.26 -1.82
N PRO A 53 12.31 0.00 -2.28
CA PRO A 53 12.05 0.28 -3.67
C PRO A 53 13.34 0.14 -4.47
N VAL A 54 13.31 -0.70 -5.51
CA VAL A 54 14.44 -0.95 -6.41
C VAL A 54 14.03 -0.85 -7.86
N LEU A 55 15.01 -0.63 -8.74
CA LEU A 55 14.77 -0.60 -10.18
C LEU A 55 14.46 -2.01 -10.70
N LYS A 56 13.34 -2.19 -11.39
CA LYS A 56 12.90 -3.49 -11.92
C LYS A 56 13.89 -4.11 -12.89
N SER A 57 14.54 -3.30 -13.72
CA SER A 57 15.55 -3.78 -14.68
C SER A 57 16.89 -4.14 -14.02
N ASN A 58 17.16 -3.63 -12.81
CA ASN A 58 18.34 -3.95 -12.03
C ASN A 58 18.06 -3.79 -10.53
N PRO A 59 17.63 -4.87 -9.85
CA PRO A 59 17.25 -4.83 -8.43
C PRO A 59 18.38 -4.45 -7.46
N SER A 60 19.65 -4.42 -7.90
CA SER A 60 20.76 -3.90 -7.10
C SER A 60 20.73 -2.37 -6.96
N ILE A 61 19.98 -1.66 -7.80
CA ILE A 61 19.82 -0.21 -7.75
C ILE A 61 18.64 0.14 -6.83
N LYS A 62 18.94 0.62 -5.63
CA LYS A 62 17.94 1.18 -4.71
C LYS A 62 17.45 2.53 -5.23
N LEU A 63 16.13 2.70 -5.25
CA LEU A 63 15.46 3.96 -5.63
C LEU A 63 15.08 4.79 -4.41
N GLY A 64 15.22 4.28 -3.21
CA GLY A 64 14.88 4.98 -1.97
C GLY A 64 15.40 4.21 -0.76
N GLU A 65 15.06 4.71 0.42
CA GLU A 65 15.43 4.06 1.67
C GLU A 65 14.62 2.76 1.89
N THR A 66 15.20 1.87 2.70
CA THR A 66 14.51 0.69 3.19
C THR A 66 13.70 1.11 4.40
N VAL A 67 12.39 0.95 4.34
CA VAL A 67 11.47 1.39 5.41
C VAL A 67 10.68 0.19 5.88
N GLY A 68 10.46 0.07 7.19
CA GLY A 68 9.72 -1.06 7.75
C GLY A 68 8.94 -0.65 8.97
N ALA A 69 7.95 -1.48 9.29
CA ALA A 69 7.05 -1.28 10.40
C ALA A 69 6.59 -2.65 10.94
N ASP A 70 5.93 -2.64 12.11
CA ASP A 70 5.38 -3.85 12.69
C ASP A 70 4.22 -4.39 11.82
N HIS A 71 4.36 -5.62 11.35
CA HIS A 71 3.46 -6.30 10.43
C HIS A 71 3.13 -5.45 9.20
N ALA A 72 4.14 -4.74 8.69
CA ALA A 72 3.97 -3.70 7.69
C ALA A 72 3.21 -4.17 6.45
N LYS A 73 2.36 -3.27 5.94
CA LYS A 73 1.70 -3.41 4.63
C LYS A 73 2.15 -2.30 3.72
N LEU A 74 2.42 -2.65 2.47
CA LEU A 74 2.64 -1.71 1.38
C LEU A 74 1.36 -1.52 0.56
N TYR A 75 0.95 -0.28 0.33
CA TYR A 75 -0.12 0.08 -0.59
C TYR A 75 0.11 1.43 -1.26
N PHE A 76 -0.74 1.81 -2.20
CA PHE A 76 -0.57 3.00 -3.02
C PHE A 76 -1.84 3.83 -3.10
N GLU A 77 -1.73 5.09 -2.69
CA GLU A 77 -2.83 6.05 -2.56
C GLU A 77 -2.29 7.45 -2.85
N ASP A 78 -3.11 8.31 -3.46
CA ASP A 78 -2.81 9.73 -3.69
C ASP A 78 -3.25 10.49 -2.42
N VAL A 79 -2.28 10.83 -1.58
CA VAL A 79 -2.49 11.43 -0.26
C VAL A 79 -2.60 12.94 -0.34
N ASP A 80 -1.83 13.59 -1.23
CA ASP A 80 -1.78 15.04 -1.35
C ASP A 80 -2.66 15.61 -2.47
N SER A 81 -3.39 14.75 -3.17
CA SER A 81 -4.33 15.08 -4.24
C SER A 81 -3.67 15.72 -5.47
N ASP A 82 -2.41 15.37 -5.76
CA ASP A 82 -1.69 15.84 -6.95
C ASP A 82 -1.92 14.96 -8.20
N GLY A 83 -2.65 13.84 -8.04
CA GLY A 83 -2.96 12.89 -9.09
C GLY A 83 -1.91 11.79 -9.29
N GLU A 84 -0.78 11.86 -8.59
CA GLU A 84 0.21 10.80 -8.47
C GLU A 84 0.00 10.05 -7.14
N LYS A 85 0.15 8.73 -7.15
CA LYS A 85 0.04 7.94 -5.93
C LYS A 85 1.37 7.94 -5.18
N GLU A 86 1.34 8.03 -3.86
CA GLU A 86 2.46 7.70 -2.99
C GLU A 86 2.53 6.20 -2.67
N ALA A 87 3.71 5.74 -2.27
CA ALA A 87 3.87 4.43 -1.64
C ALA A 87 3.75 4.58 -0.13
N ILE A 88 2.87 3.80 0.49
CA ILE A 88 2.59 3.88 1.91
C ILE A 88 2.93 2.56 2.57
N ILE A 89 3.77 2.63 3.60
CA ILE A 89 4.17 1.50 4.43
C ILE A 89 3.60 1.76 5.81
N GLU A 90 2.66 0.94 6.25
CA GLU A 90 1.91 1.17 7.49
C GLU A 90 1.89 -0.08 8.36
N THR A 91 2.04 0.10 9.67
CA THR A 91 1.82 -0.94 10.67
C THR A 91 0.42 -1.51 10.52
N LYS A 92 0.32 -2.84 10.37
CA LYS A 92 -0.98 -3.49 10.35
C LYS A 92 -1.54 -3.51 11.77
N THR A 93 -2.42 -2.57 12.09
CA THR A 93 -3.18 -2.61 13.34
C THR A 93 -4.05 -3.86 13.33
N PHE A 94 -3.81 -4.77 14.26
CA PHE A 94 -4.78 -5.82 14.59
C PHE A 94 -5.84 -5.17 15.48
N LEU A 95 -7.09 -5.61 15.37
CA LEU A 95 -8.18 -5.24 16.29
C LEU A 95 -7.92 -5.86 17.68
N ASN A 96 -6.81 -5.48 18.32
CA ASN A 96 -6.57 -5.71 19.73
C ASN A 96 -6.97 -4.42 20.44
N PHE A 97 -8.09 -4.48 21.16
CA PHE A 97 -8.63 -3.35 21.91
C PHE A 97 -7.65 -2.82 22.99
N ASP A 98 -6.56 -3.54 23.27
CA ASP A 98 -5.52 -3.17 24.22
C ASP A 98 -4.40 -2.30 23.62
N ASP A 99 -4.24 -2.27 22.29
CA ASP A 99 -3.22 -1.46 21.60
C ASP A 99 -3.86 -0.21 20.98
N MET A 100 -4.05 0.83 21.80
CA MET A 100 -4.40 2.19 21.32
C MET A 100 -3.18 2.93 20.74
N THR A 101 -2.27 2.22 20.08
CA THR A 101 -1.13 2.84 19.41
C THR A 101 -1.56 3.35 18.04
N THR A 102 -1.19 4.60 17.72
CA THR A 102 -1.35 5.12 16.36
C THR A 102 -0.46 4.28 15.45
N PRO A 103 -0.99 3.72 14.35
CA PRO A 103 -0.16 2.94 13.43
C PRO A 103 0.98 3.80 12.93
N GLU A 104 2.20 3.28 13.02
CA GLU A 104 3.35 3.87 12.35
C GLU A 104 3.09 3.84 10.83
N LYS A 105 3.25 4.99 10.19
CA LYS A 105 2.94 5.19 8.78
C LYS A 105 4.06 5.99 8.13
N HIS A 106 4.65 5.41 7.09
CA HIS A 106 5.64 6.04 6.25
C HIS A 106 5.04 6.29 4.88
N ILE A 107 5.16 7.52 4.40
CA ILE A 107 4.65 7.96 3.10
C ILE A 107 5.86 8.31 2.23
N LEU A 108 6.00 7.63 1.11
CA LEU A 108 7.12 7.82 0.19
C LEU A 108 6.61 8.37 -1.14
N LYS A 109 7.05 9.59 -1.46
CA LYS A 109 6.73 10.25 -2.73
C LYS A 109 7.76 9.88 -3.80
N CYS A 110 7.27 9.53 -4.99
CA CYS A 110 8.12 9.30 -6.14
C CYS A 110 8.53 10.63 -6.77
N THR A 111 9.81 10.83 -7.01
CA THR A 111 10.36 12.03 -7.64
C THR A 111 11.31 11.64 -8.76
N LYS A 112 11.57 12.56 -9.69
CA LYS A 112 12.66 12.42 -10.67
C LYS A 112 13.78 13.37 -10.29
N ASN A 113 15.00 12.86 -10.19
CA ASN A 113 16.17 13.72 -10.00
C ASN A 113 16.50 14.51 -11.29
N LYS A 114 17.51 15.39 -11.23
CA LYS A 114 17.96 16.21 -12.38
C LYS A 114 18.36 15.38 -13.63
N THR A 115 18.66 14.10 -13.45
CA THR A 115 19.02 13.17 -14.53
C THR A 115 17.82 12.33 -15.03
N GLY A 116 16.61 12.61 -14.54
CA GLY A 116 15.39 11.88 -14.88
C GLY A 116 15.25 10.52 -14.17
N LYS A 117 16.18 10.15 -13.29
CA LYS A 117 16.11 8.88 -12.54
C LYS A 117 15.09 9.00 -11.42
N LEU A 118 14.25 7.98 -11.29
CA LEU A 118 13.27 7.86 -10.22
C LEU A 118 13.96 7.77 -8.86
N LYS A 119 13.37 8.41 -7.85
CA LYS A 119 13.78 8.32 -6.46
C LYS A 119 12.56 8.44 -5.55
N PHE A 120 12.45 7.57 -4.55
CA PHE A 120 11.48 7.68 -3.47
C PHE A 120 12.08 8.43 -2.28
N ILE A 121 11.32 9.36 -1.75
CA ILE A 121 11.71 10.20 -0.61
C ILE A 121 10.57 10.15 0.40
N GLU A 122 10.91 9.90 1.66
CA GLU A 122 9.93 9.93 2.74
C GLU A 122 9.45 11.37 2.99
N THR A 123 8.15 11.54 3.11
CA THR A 123 7.47 12.81 3.38
C THR A 123 6.79 12.74 4.74
N ILE A 124 6.87 13.84 5.49
CA ILE A 124 6.24 14.03 6.81
C ILE A 124 4.75 14.29 6.66
#